data_AF-A0A8D8EY35-F1
#
_entry.id   AF-A0A8D8EY35-F1
#
_cell.length_a   1.000
_cell.length_b   1.000
_cell.length_c   1.000
_cell.angle_alpha   90.00
_cell.angle_beta   90.00
_cell.angle_gamma   90.00
#
_symmetry.space_group_name_H-M   'P 1'
#
loop_
_entity.id
_entity.type
_entity.pdbx_description
1 polymer ?
#
loop_
_entity_poly.entity_id
_entity_poly.type
_entity_poly.pdbx_seq_one_letter_code
_entity_poly.pdbx_strand_id
1 'polypeptide(L)'
;DRNEKGIVRPDMINLLIQARKGTLKHQQEKEQNEGFATVDESDVGKVQVSTDMTDTEMVAQCLIFFLAGFDTVSTCLLFLTYELAINPEVQNKLYKEVQDT
;
A
#
# COMPACT_ATOMS: atom_id res chain seq x y z
N ASP A 1 -3.19 4.59 -19.37
CA ASP A 1 -2.83 3.95 -18.09
C ASP A 1 -1.36 4.08 -17.68
N ARG A 2 -1.06 3.93 -16.37
CA ARG A 2 0.32 3.95 -15.81
C ARG A 2 1.26 2.96 -16.51
N ASN A 3 0.72 1.80 -16.89
CA ASN A 3 1.44 0.78 -17.64
C ASN A 3 1.82 1.24 -19.06
N GLU A 4 0.92 1.93 -19.76
CA GLU A 4 1.14 2.40 -21.13
C GLU A 4 2.15 3.56 -21.18
N LYS A 5 2.19 4.38 -20.12
CA LYS A 5 3.11 5.52 -20.01
C LYS A 5 4.45 5.17 -19.33
N GLY A 6 4.66 3.91 -18.94
CA GLY A 6 5.88 3.47 -18.23
C GLY A 6 6.09 4.14 -16.86
N ILE A 7 5.03 4.65 -16.23
CA ILE A 7 5.13 5.41 -14.98
C ILE A 7 5.21 4.43 -13.79
N VAL A 8 6.41 4.26 -13.24
CA VAL A 8 6.66 3.49 -12.02
C VAL A 8 6.60 4.43 -10.81
N ARG A 9 5.71 4.14 -9.86
CA ARG A 9 5.70 4.80 -8.55
C ARG A 9 5.79 3.72 -7.48
N PRO A 10 6.61 3.87 -6.42
CA PRO A 10 6.73 2.90 -5.36
C PRO A 10 5.51 2.97 -4.42
N ASP A 11 4.35 2.58 -4.93
CA ASP A 11 3.07 2.55 -4.20
C ASP A 11 2.45 1.14 -4.23
N MET A 12 1.43 0.91 -3.40
CA MET A 12 0.76 -0.38 -3.31
C MET A 12 0.15 -0.82 -4.65
N ILE A 13 -0.34 0.12 -5.46
CA ILE A 13 -0.90 -0.20 -6.78
C ILE A 13 0.19 -0.78 -7.70
N ASN A 14 1.40 -0.23 -7.65
CA ASN A 14 2.53 -0.75 -8.39
C ASN A 14 2.98 -2.12 -7.88
N LEU A 15 2.88 -2.37 -6.57
CA LEU A 15 3.11 -3.70 -5.99
C LEU A 15 2.09 -4.73 -6.53
N LEU A 16 0.80 -4.39 -6.57
CA LEU A 16 -0.25 -5.24 -7.14
C LEU A 16 -0.08 -5.48 -8.65
N ILE A 17 0.37 -4.46 -9.40
CA ILE A 17 0.72 -4.61 -10.82
C ILE A 17 1.91 -5.56 -11.01
N GLN A 18 2.92 -5.50 -10.14
CA GLN A 18 4.05 -6.43 -10.18
C GLN A 18 3.65 -7.86 -9.76
N ALA A 19 2.75 -7.99 -8.78
CA ALA A 19 2.14 -9.26 -8.37
C ALA A 19 1.42 -9.92 -9.54
N ARG A 20 0.58 -9.15 -10.24
CA ARG A 20 -0.11 -9.61 -11.44
C ARG A 20 0.84 -10.06 -12.54
N LYS A 21 1.93 -9.31 -12.77
CA LYS A 21 2.92 -9.62 -13.82
C LYS A 21 3.90 -10.74 -13.42
N GLY A 22 3.74 -11.35 -12.25
CA GLY A 22 4.69 -12.35 -11.73
C GLY A 22 6.11 -11.80 -11.52
N THR A 23 6.28 -10.46 -11.50
CA THR A 23 7.58 -9.77 -11.39
C THR A 23 7.80 -9.22 -9.98
N LEU A 24 7.10 -9.75 -8.97
CA LEU A 24 7.35 -9.38 -7.57
C LEU A 24 8.80 -9.71 -7.23
N LYS A 25 9.62 -8.67 -7.17
CA LYS A 25 10.99 -8.80 -6.71
C LYS A 25 10.94 -9.00 -5.19
N HIS A 26 11.29 -10.19 -4.73
CA HIS A 26 11.65 -10.36 -3.34
C HIS A 26 12.91 -9.52 -3.11
N GLN A 27 12.82 -8.49 -2.29
CA GLN A 27 14.00 -7.80 -1.78
C GLN A 27 14.67 -8.79 -0.83
N GLN A 28 15.53 -9.67 -1.36
CA GLN A 28 16.52 -10.32 -0.52
C GLN A 28 17.37 -9.19 0.06
N GLU A 29 17.29 -8.97 1.36
CA GLU A 29 18.37 -8.30 2.06
C GLU A 29 19.62 -9.11 1.71
N LYS A 30 20.50 -8.52 0.91
CA LYS A 30 21.83 -9.08 0.72
C LYS A 30 22.52 -8.98 2.06
N GLU A 31 22.40 -10.02 2.89
CA GLU A 31 23.48 -10.34 3.81
C GLU A 31 24.71 -10.48 2.92
N GLN A 32 25.63 -9.50 3.02
CA GLN A 32 26.95 -9.61 2.44
C GLN A 32 27.66 -10.75 3.16
N ASN A 33 27.44 -11.99 2.72
CA ASN A 33 28.29 -13.09 3.12
C ASN A 33 29.50 -13.09 2.18
N GLU A 34 30.46 -12.23 2.50
CA GLU A 34 31.81 -12.29 1.93
C GLU A 34 32.49 -13.58 2.42
N GLY A 35 32.36 -14.68 1.67
CA GLY A 35 33.02 -15.91 2.06
C GLY A 35 32.75 -17.13 1.21
N PHE A 36 33.54 -17.26 0.13
CA PHE A 36 34.07 -18.55 -0.35
C PHE A 36 33.07 -19.69 -0.60
N ALA A 37 32.41 -19.66 -1.77
CA ALA A 37 32.10 -20.78 -2.68
C ALA A 37 30.83 -20.42 -3.45
N THR A 38 30.99 -20.04 -4.71
CA THR A 38 29.90 -19.85 -5.67
C THR A 38 29.24 -21.20 -5.94
N VAL A 39 28.19 -21.52 -5.19
CA VAL A 39 27.10 -22.33 -5.73
C VAL A 39 26.06 -21.30 -6.14
N ASP A 40 25.89 -21.09 -7.44
CA ASP A 40 24.71 -20.37 -7.92
C ASP A 40 23.51 -21.07 -7.30
N GLU A 41 22.76 -20.36 -6.44
CA GLU A 41 21.50 -20.86 -5.89
C GLU A 41 20.66 -21.30 -7.08
N SER A 42 20.58 -22.61 -7.27
CA SER A 42 19.82 -23.18 -8.36
C SER A 42 18.36 -22.79 -8.14
N ASP A 43 17.68 -22.32 -9.20
CA ASP A 43 16.26 -21.93 -9.24
C ASP A 43 15.28 -23.08 -8.86
N VAL A 44 15.78 -24.23 -8.39
CA VAL A 44 15.04 -25.40 -7.95
C VAL A 44 14.41 -25.12 -6.58
N GLY A 45 13.30 -24.40 -6.62
CA GLY A 45 12.54 -24.04 -5.41
C GLY A 45 11.76 -22.73 -5.55
N LYS A 46 12.06 -21.91 -6.56
CA LYS A 46 11.15 -20.85 -6.98
C LYS A 46 9.96 -21.53 -7.64
N VAL A 47 8.98 -21.94 -6.83
CA VAL A 47 7.61 -21.99 -7.31
C VAL A 47 7.33 -20.56 -7.77
N GLN A 48 7.55 -20.28 -9.04
CA GLN A 48 6.95 -19.14 -9.70
C GLN A 48 5.47 -19.38 -9.55
N VAL A 49 4.90 -18.79 -8.51
CA VAL A 49 3.45 -18.68 -8.38
C VAL A 49 3.06 -17.77 -9.53
N SER A 50 2.85 -18.36 -10.71
CA SER A 50 2.16 -17.75 -11.83
C SER A 50 0.69 -17.67 -11.44
N THR A 51 0.40 -16.92 -10.39
CA THR A 51 -0.97 -16.49 -10.13
C THR A 51 -1.24 -15.39 -11.12
N ASP A 52 -1.87 -15.76 -12.23
CA ASP A 52 -2.55 -14.82 -13.11
C ASP A 52 -3.67 -14.17 -12.29
N MET A 53 -3.33 -13.12 -11.56
CA MET A 53 -4.31 -12.37 -10.77
C MET A 53 -5.24 -11.65 -11.73
N THR A 54 -6.52 -12.00 -11.67
CA THR A 54 -7.56 -11.38 -12.47
C THR A 54 -7.81 -9.95 -12.01
N ASP A 55 -8.38 -9.10 -12.89
CA ASP A 55 -8.72 -7.72 -12.53
C ASP A 55 -9.71 -7.68 -11.34
N THR A 56 -10.59 -8.67 -11.23
CA THR A 56 -11.52 -8.82 -10.10
C THR A 56 -10.76 -9.06 -8.79
N GLU A 57 -9.74 -9.91 -8.79
CA GLU A 57 -8.90 -10.14 -7.60
C GLU A 57 -8.07 -8.90 -7.25
N MET A 58 -7.58 -8.16 -8.25
CA MET A 58 -6.89 -6.89 -8.02
C MET A 58 -7.80 -5.87 -7.31
N VAL A 59 -9.05 -5.75 -7.77
CA VAL A 59 -10.06 -4.89 -7.14
C VAL A 59 -10.40 -5.39 -5.74
N ALA A 60 -10.56 -6.70 -5.55
CA ALA A 60 -10.83 -7.29 -4.24
C ALA A 60 -9.72 -6.97 -3.22
N GLN A 61 -8.44 -7.06 -3.62
CA GLN A 61 -7.31 -6.67 -2.76
C GLN A 61 -7.38 -5.19 -2.39
N CYS A 62 -7.64 -4.30 -3.35
CA CYS A 62 -7.82 -2.87 -3.08
C CYS A 62 -8.95 -2.60 -2.08
N LEU A 63 -10.07 -3.32 -2.19
CA LEU A 63 -11.21 -3.20 -1.27
C LEU A 63 -10.86 -3.67 0.14
N ILE A 64 -10.12 -4.76 0.29
CA ILE A 64 -9.67 -5.25 1.60
C ILE A 64 -8.81 -4.18 2.30
N PHE A 65 -7.85 -3.59 1.59
CA PHE A 65 -7.01 -2.51 2.15
C PHE A 65 -7.84 -1.29 2.53
N PHE A 66 -8.82 -0.92 1.70
CA PHE A 66 -9.73 0.17 2.02
C PHE A 66 -10.51 -0.12 3.30
N LEU A 67 -11.15 -1.29 3.40
CA LEU A 67 -11.96 -1.68 4.55
C LEU A 67 -11.16 -1.77 5.84
N ALA A 68 -9.92 -2.29 5.77
CA ALA A 68 -9.02 -2.35 6.92
C ALA A 68 -8.71 -0.97 7.52
N GLY A 69 -8.58 0.05 6.67
CA GLY A 69 -8.38 1.44 7.13
C GLY A 69 -9.69 2.19 7.39
N PHE A 70 -10.79 1.78 6.77
CA PHE A 70 -12.05 2.53 6.78
C PHE A 70 -12.67 2.61 8.17
N ASP A 71 -12.79 1.49 8.88
CA ASP A 71 -13.54 1.45 10.14
C ASP A 71 -12.87 2.32 11.22
N THR A 72 -11.54 2.25 11.31
CA THR A 72 -10.75 3.04 12.27
C THR A 72 -10.80 4.53 11.96
N VAL A 73 -10.61 4.90 10.69
CA VAL A 73 -10.63 6.31 10.25
C VAL A 73 -12.03 6.89 10.37
N SER A 74 -13.06 6.17 9.94
CA SER A 74 -14.46 6.58 10.05
C SER A 74 -14.85 6.85 11.51
N THR A 75 -14.51 5.92 12.41
CA THR A 75 -14.74 6.08 13.85
C THR A 75 -13.99 7.29 14.41
N CYS A 76 -12.73 7.50 14.02
CA CYS A 76 -11.95 8.65 14.44
C CYS A 76 -12.59 9.98 13.99
N LEU A 77 -13.01 10.08 12.72
CA LEU A 77 -13.71 11.26 12.20
C LEU A 77 -15.06 11.48 12.90
N LEU A 78 -15.79 10.41 13.24
CA LEU A 78 -17.05 10.51 13.98
C LEU A 78 -16.82 11.16 15.35
N PHE A 79 -15.84 10.69 16.12
CA PHE A 79 -15.50 11.30 17.41
C PHE A 79 -14.99 12.74 17.25
N LEU A 80 -14.12 13.00 16.26
CA LEU A 80 -13.62 14.34 15.98
C LEU A 80 -14.76 15.32 15.70
N THR A 81 -15.68 14.96 14.79
CA THR A 81 -16.81 15.81 14.42
C THR A 81 -17.80 15.99 15.57
N TYR A 82 -18.02 14.95 16.36
CA TYR A 82 -18.84 15.03 17.57
C TYR A 82 -18.28 16.02 18.60
N GLU A 83 -16.98 15.91 18.91
CA GLU A 83 -16.32 16.81 19.86
C GLU A 83 -16.28 18.26 19.34
N LEU A 84 -16.06 18.46 18.04
CA LEU A 84 -16.12 19.79 17.43
C LEU A 84 -17.53 20.40 17.53
N ALA A 85 -18.59 19.61 17.34
CA ALA A 85 -19.96 20.10 17.43
C ALA A 85 -20.35 20.51 18.86
N ILE A 86 -19.80 19.84 19.88
CA ILE A 86 -20.06 20.14 21.30
C ILE A 86 -19.19 21.30 21.81
N ASN A 87 -18.03 21.54 21.19
CA ASN A 87 -17.08 22.57 21.59
C ASN A 87 -16.92 23.67 20.50
N PRO A 88 -17.87 24.62 20.39
CA PRO A 88 -17.85 25.67 19.36
C PRO A 88 -16.60 26.55 19.39
N GLU A 89 -15.98 26.75 20.56
CA GLU A 89 -14.74 27.52 20.67
C GLU A 89 -13.59 26.85 19.89
N VAL A 90 -13.43 25.54 20.12
CA VAL A 90 -12.40 24.72 19.47
C VAL A 90 -12.66 24.64 17.97
N GLN A 91 -13.92 24.46 17.56
CA GLN A 91 -14.31 24.47 16.14
C GLN A 91 -13.97 25.80 15.46
N ASN A 92 -14.28 26.93 16.10
CA ASN A 92 -13.98 28.25 15.55
C ASN A 92 -12.48 28.52 15.47
N LYS A 93 -11.71 28.04 16.45
CA LYS A 93 -10.25 28.13 16.42
C LYS A 93 -9.67 27.32 15.25
N LEU A 94 -10.06 26.05 15.12
CA LEU A 94 -9.65 25.18 14.03
C LEU A 94 -9.99 25.77 12.66
N TYR A 95 -11.21 26.32 12.51
CA TYR A 95 -11.64 26.96 11.26
C TYR A 95 -10.74 28.14 10.88
N LYS A 96 -10.39 29.00 11.84
CA LYS A 96 -9.46 30.11 11.60
C LYS A 96 -8.08 29.62 11.18
N GLU A 97 -7.54 28.61 11.87
CA GLU A 97 -6.23 28.03 11.52
C GLU A 97 -6.19 27.49 10.08
N VAL A 98 -7.27 26.86 9.62
CA VAL A 98 -7.41 26.38 8.23
C VAL A 98 -7.54 27.53 7.24
N GLN A 99 -8.25 28.61 7.60
CA GLN A 99 -8.45 29.76 6.72
C GLN A 99 -7.19 30.64 6.58
N ASP A 100 -6.36 30.68 7.63
CA ASP A 100 -5.09 31.42 7.65
C ASP A 100 -3.94 30.66 6.95
N THR A 101 -4.14 29.38 6.58
CA THR A 101 -3.19 28.53 5.83
C THR A 101 -3.47 28.55 4.33
#